data_AF-A0A242CEL9-F1
#
_entry.id   AF-A0A242CEL9-F1
#
_cell.length_a   1.000
_cell.length_b   1.000
_cell.length_c   1.000
_cell.angle_alpha   90.00
_cell.angle_beta   90.00
_cell.angle_gamma   90.00
#
_symmetry.space_group_name_H-M   'P 1'
#
loop_
_entity.id
_entity.type
_entity.pdbx_description
1 polymer ?
#
loop_
_entity_poly.entity_id
_entity_poly.type
_entity_poly.pdbx_seq_one_letter_code
_entity_poly.pdbx_strand_id
1 'polypeptide(L)'
;MAIMERPDERKALEILQKAEPEIYQEAILLDKPDIQNPTQNIGVEVTQSLKESVLKALQLDKINVHNDEQILGIIKERYGNDVLRIKLPLPDDTQKNIAISISNWHLLFNLIEAYDNKVKKLQSGNYKVYEENNLFVFVFGEDEKSIAQLAKHIHRKRTKQQYDFVYVYSQPYLYKLDRQMNIDRWLITL
;
A
#
# COMPACT_ATOMS: atom_id res chain seq x y z
N MET A 1 23.09 5.75 14.33
CA MET A 1 21.65 5.98 14.61
C MET A 1 20.94 4.67 14.30
N ALA A 2 20.22 4.09 15.26
CA ALA A 2 19.42 2.90 14.97
C ALA A 2 18.31 3.31 13.98
N ILE A 3 18.33 2.72 12.79
CA ILE A 3 17.22 2.84 11.84
C ILE A 3 16.04 2.16 12.54
N MET A 4 15.06 2.95 12.95
CA MET A 4 13.84 2.42 13.54
C MET A 4 13.08 1.76 12.39
N GLU A 5 13.20 0.44 12.27
CA GLU A 5 12.53 -0.35 11.24
C GLU A 5 11.02 -0.13 11.36
N ARG A 6 10.36 0.22 10.25
CA ARG A 6 8.90 0.34 10.26
C ARG A 6 8.29 -1.07 10.13
N PRO A 7 7.34 -1.46 11.01
CA PRO A 7 6.76 -2.80 10.99
C PRO A 7 6.11 -3.20 9.65
N ASP A 8 5.58 -2.24 8.91
CA ASP A 8 4.97 -2.46 7.59
C ASP A 8 6.00 -2.83 6.52
N GLU A 9 7.17 -2.20 6.52
CA GLU A 9 8.28 -2.52 5.61
C GLU A 9 8.81 -3.94 5.87
N ARG A 10 9.02 -4.28 7.15
CA ARG A 10 9.42 -5.63 7.56
C ARG A 10 8.41 -6.66 7.07
N LYS A 11 7.11 -6.35 7.20
CA LYS A 11 6.06 -7.26 6.76
C LYS A 11 6.01 -7.43 5.24
N ALA A 12 6.16 -6.33 4.50
CA ALA A 12 6.24 -6.37 3.04
C ALA A 12 7.42 -7.23 2.59
N LEU A 13 8.59 -7.09 3.23
CA LEU A 13 9.77 -7.91 2.95
C LEU A 13 9.51 -9.40 3.20
N GLU A 14 8.90 -9.78 4.34
CA GLU A 14 8.53 -11.18 4.61
C GLU A 14 7.61 -11.76 3.52
N ILE A 15 6.63 -10.98 3.07
CA ILE A 15 5.68 -11.41 2.04
C ILE A 15 6.41 -11.61 0.70
N LEU A 16 7.28 -10.66 0.32
CA LEU A 16 8.06 -10.74 -0.91
C LEU A 16 9.05 -11.92 -0.89
N GLN A 17 9.71 -12.18 0.25
CA GLN A 17 10.60 -13.33 0.43
C GLN A 17 9.87 -14.67 0.33
N LYS A 18 8.60 -14.73 0.72
CA LYS A 18 7.77 -15.93 0.55
C LYS A 18 7.28 -16.09 -0.89
N ALA A 19 6.93 -14.99 -1.56
CA ALA A 19 6.36 -15.02 -2.90
C ALA A 19 7.43 -15.26 -4.00
N GLU A 20 8.58 -14.60 -3.87
CA GLU A 20 9.67 -14.61 -4.86
C GLU A 20 11.04 -14.68 -4.12
N PRO A 21 11.36 -15.81 -3.45
CA PRO A 21 12.59 -15.95 -2.67
C PRO A 21 13.85 -15.73 -3.50
N GLU A 22 13.88 -16.18 -4.75
CA GLU A 22 15.00 -15.98 -5.68
C GLU A 22 15.30 -14.51 -5.97
N ILE A 23 14.32 -13.62 -5.78
CA ILE A 23 14.47 -12.17 -5.95
C ILE A 23 14.71 -11.49 -4.61
N TYR A 24 14.04 -11.89 -3.53
CA TYR A 24 14.01 -11.09 -2.29
C TYR A 24 14.68 -11.72 -1.08
N GLN A 25 15.23 -12.94 -1.16
CA GLN A 25 15.87 -13.61 -0.02
C GLN A 25 17.02 -12.79 0.60
N GLU A 26 17.81 -12.09 -0.23
CA GLU A 26 18.91 -11.22 0.22
C GLU A 26 18.51 -9.75 0.37
N ALA A 27 17.24 -9.41 0.18
CA ALA A 27 16.79 -8.02 0.29
C ALA A 27 16.83 -7.52 1.75
N ILE A 28 17.15 -6.25 1.90
CA ILE A 28 17.35 -5.58 3.18
C ILE A 28 16.44 -4.35 3.30
N LEU A 29 16.12 -3.97 4.53
CA LEU A 29 15.39 -2.73 4.81
C LEU A 29 16.35 -1.54 4.86
N LEU A 30 16.07 -0.51 4.07
CA LEU A 30 16.85 0.73 3.98
C LEU A 30 15.91 1.90 3.64
N ASP A 31 16.36 3.14 3.83
CA ASP A 31 15.55 4.31 3.41
C ASP A 31 15.77 4.62 1.93
N LYS A 32 14.68 4.95 1.22
CA LYS A 32 14.66 5.44 -0.18
C LYS A 32 15.39 4.56 -1.21
N PRO A 33 14.81 3.42 -1.62
CA PRO A 33 13.49 2.90 -1.26
C PRO A 33 13.56 1.96 -0.04
N ASP A 34 12.37 1.70 0.54
CA ASP A 34 12.15 0.99 1.81
C ASP A 34 12.76 -0.42 1.87
N ILE A 35 12.73 -1.15 0.75
CA ILE A 35 13.35 -2.48 0.59
C ILE A 35 14.29 -2.44 -0.59
N GLN A 36 15.48 -3.02 -0.44
CA GLN A 36 16.51 -3.00 -1.49
C GLN A 36 17.13 -4.38 -1.64
N ASN A 37 17.23 -4.87 -2.88
CA ASN A 37 18.14 -5.95 -3.24
C ASN A 37 19.37 -5.34 -3.93
N PRO A 38 20.53 -5.23 -3.25
CA PRO A 38 21.74 -4.68 -3.84
C PRO A 38 22.37 -5.59 -4.89
N THR A 39 22.22 -6.91 -4.76
CA THR A 39 22.78 -7.91 -5.69
C THR A 39 22.11 -7.81 -7.06
N GLN A 40 20.79 -7.67 -7.11
CA GLN A 40 20.01 -7.57 -8.34
C GLN A 40 19.68 -6.14 -8.76
N ASN A 41 20.15 -5.14 -8.02
CA ASN A 41 19.86 -3.73 -8.25
C ASN A 41 18.34 -3.46 -8.35
N ILE A 42 17.59 -3.90 -7.33
CA ILE A 42 16.14 -3.71 -7.20
C ILE A 42 15.82 -2.84 -5.99
N GLY A 43 14.87 -1.92 -6.17
CA GLY A 43 14.31 -1.11 -5.09
C GLY A 43 12.80 -1.24 -4.99
N VAL A 44 12.25 -1.46 -3.78
CA VAL A 44 10.81 -1.54 -3.54
C VAL A 44 10.39 -0.47 -2.54
N GLU A 45 9.49 0.40 -2.97
CA GLU A 45 8.85 1.37 -2.09
C GLU A 45 7.61 0.74 -1.47
N VAL A 46 7.39 0.94 -0.17
CA VAL A 46 6.25 0.39 0.57
C VAL A 46 5.23 1.51 0.83
N THR A 47 3.95 1.19 0.68
CA THR A 47 2.87 2.12 0.97
C THR A 47 1.57 1.40 1.33
N GLN A 48 0.58 2.18 1.74
CA GLN A 48 -0.76 1.71 2.06
C GLN A 48 -1.77 2.54 1.29
N SER A 49 -2.87 1.92 0.87
CA SER A 49 -3.94 2.58 0.10
C SER A 49 -4.88 3.45 0.93
N LEU A 50 -4.83 3.34 2.26
CA LEU A 50 -5.62 4.16 3.18
C LEU A 50 -5.05 5.59 3.25
N LYS A 51 -5.91 6.59 3.10
CA LYS A 51 -5.51 7.99 3.25
C LYS A 51 -4.95 8.24 4.65
N GLU A 52 -3.79 8.88 4.73
CA GLU A 52 -3.13 9.20 6.00
C GLU A 52 -4.01 10.04 6.94
N SER A 53 -4.81 10.95 6.38
CA SER A 53 -5.80 11.74 7.15
C SER A 53 -6.88 10.88 7.78
N VAL A 54 -7.28 9.79 7.12
CA VAL A 54 -8.24 8.80 7.63
C VAL A 54 -7.58 7.93 8.70
N LEU A 55 -6.35 7.43 8.48
CA LEU A 55 -5.57 6.71 9.48
C LEU A 55 -5.46 7.50 10.78
N LYS A 56 -5.06 8.78 10.68
CA LYS A 56 -4.93 9.70 11.83
C LYS A 56 -6.28 9.98 12.49
N ALA A 57 -7.32 10.26 11.70
CA ALA A 57 -8.66 10.51 12.24
C ALA A 57 -9.25 9.30 12.97
N LEU A 58 -8.92 8.08 12.51
CA LEU A 58 -9.32 6.83 13.15
C LEU A 58 -8.37 6.39 14.27
N GLN A 59 -7.24 7.10 14.44
CA GLN A 59 -6.14 6.72 15.34
C GLN A 59 -5.66 5.29 15.08
N LEU A 60 -5.63 4.90 13.80
CA LEU A 60 -5.12 3.62 13.31
C LEU A 60 -3.64 3.73 12.93
N ASP A 61 -3.10 4.94 12.82
CA ASP A 61 -1.69 5.24 12.57
C ASP A 61 -0.73 4.66 13.63
N LYS A 62 -1.24 4.38 14.83
CA LYS A 62 -0.49 3.78 15.94
C LYS A 62 -0.75 2.30 16.15
N ILE A 63 -1.71 1.73 15.43
CA ILE A 63 -2.11 0.34 15.62
C ILE A 63 -1.53 -0.45 14.46
N ASN A 64 -0.76 -1.48 14.78
CA ASN A 64 -0.12 -2.34 13.79
C ASN A 64 -1.17 -3.28 13.18
N VAL A 65 -2.12 -2.73 12.43
CA VAL A 65 -3.25 -3.47 11.87
C VAL A 65 -3.01 -3.71 10.39
N HIS A 66 -2.88 -5.00 10.05
CA HIS A 66 -2.65 -5.45 8.68
C HIS A 66 -3.76 -6.40 8.19
N ASN A 67 -4.84 -6.50 8.96
CA ASN A 67 -6.00 -7.33 8.68
C ASN A 67 -7.27 -6.47 8.73
N ASP A 68 -8.07 -6.55 7.66
CA ASP A 68 -9.38 -5.90 7.56
C ASP A 68 -10.29 -6.21 8.73
N GLU A 69 -10.33 -7.45 9.19
CA GLU A 69 -11.18 -7.86 10.31
C GLU A 69 -10.78 -7.18 11.61
N GLN A 70 -9.48 -6.97 11.83
CA GLN A 70 -8.98 -6.27 13.00
C GLN A 70 -9.27 -4.77 12.91
N ILE A 71 -9.10 -4.15 11.74
CA ILE A 71 -9.44 -2.73 11.56
C ILE A 71 -10.94 -2.53 11.75
N LEU A 72 -11.75 -3.37 11.11
CA LEU A 72 -13.20 -3.36 11.27
C LEU A 72 -13.60 -3.61 12.72
N GLY A 73 -12.93 -4.52 13.43
CA GLY A 73 -13.15 -4.76 14.85
C GLY A 73 -12.90 -3.50 15.68
N ILE A 74 -11.75 -2.86 15.49
CA ILE A 74 -11.39 -1.61 16.19
C ILE A 74 -12.38 -0.48 15.84
N ILE A 75 -12.75 -0.37 14.57
CA ILE A 75 -13.72 0.63 14.11
C ILE A 75 -15.08 0.36 14.76
N LYS A 76 -15.54 -0.89 14.78
CA LYS A 76 -16.82 -1.27 15.38
C LYS A 76 -16.86 -1.06 16.89
N GLU A 77 -15.78 -1.41 17.58
CA GLU A 77 -15.63 -1.21 19.03
C GLU A 77 -15.68 0.28 19.39
N ARG A 78 -14.98 1.13 18.63
CA ARG A 78 -14.88 2.56 18.94
C ARG A 78 -16.06 3.40 18.44
N TYR A 79 -16.61 3.06 17.27
CA TYR A 79 -17.56 3.91 16.54
C TYR A 79 -18.94 3.26 16.36
N GLY A 80 -19.16 2.04 16.86
CA GLY A 80 -20.41 1.29 16.72
C GLY A 80 -20.50 0.52 15.39
N ASN A 81 -21.64 -0.11 15.10
CA ASN A 81 -21.77 -1.05 13.97
C ASN A 81 -22.30 -0.44 12.66
N ASP A 82 -22.86 0.78 12.69
CA ASP A 82 -23.65 1.29 11.57
C ASP A 82 -22.96 2.40 10.77
N VAL A 83 -22.51 3.46 11.43
CA VAL A 83 -22.01 4.67 10.78
C VAL A 83 -20.74 5.17 11.46
N LEU A 84 -19.66 5.19 10.69
CA LEU A 84 -18.40 5.81 11.03
C LEU A 84 -18.53 7.32 10.91
N ARG A 85 -18.51 8.01 12.06
CA ARG A 85 -18.52 9.47 12.12
C ARG A 85 -17.13 9.98 12.47
N ILE A 86 -16.46 10.58 11.50
CA ILE A 86 -15.09 11.10 11.66
C ILE A 86 -15.00 12.58 11.29
N LYS A 87 -14.10 13.28 11.99
CA LYS A 87 -13.68 14.63 11.63
C LYS A 87 -12.40 14.54 10.82
N LEU A 88 -12.49 14.84 9.52
CA LEU A 88 -11.30 14.91 8.67
C LEU A 88 -10.76 16.35 8.64
N PRO A 89 -9.45 16.55 8.86
CA PRO A 89 -8.79 17.81 8.56
C PRO A 89 -8.73 18.01 7.04
N LEU A 90 -9.08 19.20 6.58
CA LEU A 90 -8.96 19.64 5.20
C LEU A 90 -7.63 20.40 4.99
N PRO A 91 -7.17 20.58 3.73
CA PRO A 91 -5.91 21.26 3.44
C PRO A 91 -5.84 22.74 3.91
N ASP A 92 -6.98 23.34 4.23
CA ASP A 92 -7.12 24.71 4.74
C ASP A 92 -7.24 24.76 6.27
N ASP A 93 -6.83 23.69 6.97
CA ASP A 93 -6.95 23.47 8.42
C ASP A 93 -8.39 23.48 8.98
N THR A 94 -9.40 23.53 8.11
CA THR A 94 -10.79 23.37 8.54
C THR A 94 -11.12 21.89 8.79
N GLN A 95 -12.13 21.62 9.61
CA GLN A 95 -12.58 20.26 9.90
C GLN A 95 -13.91 19.98 9.22
N LYS A 96 -14.00 18.84 8.52
CA LYS A 96 -15.24 18.35 7.94
C LYS A 96 -15.73 17.11 8.69
N ASN A 97 -16.97 17.18 9.18
CA ASN A 97 -17.66 16.00 9.70
C ASN A 97 -18.09 15.13 8.52
N ILE A 98 -17.67 13.87 8.52
CA ILE A 98 -18.06 12.88 7.52
C ILE A 98 -18.73 11.72 8.23
N ALA A 99 -19.86 11.28 7.67
CA ALA A 99 -20.56 10.07 8.09
C ALA A 99 -20.52 9.08 6.93
N ILE A 100 -19.91 7.92 7.15
CA ILE A 100 -19.83 6.84 6.16
C ILE A 100 -20.41 5.61 6.82
N SER A 101 -21.30 4.89 6.13
CA SER A 101 -21.72 3.58 6.65
C SER A 101 -20.51 2.67 6.79
N ILE A 102 -20.41 1.90 7.87
CA ILE A 102 -19.29 0.98 8.07
C ILE A 102 -19.23 -0.06 6.97
N SER A 103 -20.36 -0.42 6.34
CA SER A 103 -20.36 -1.27 5.15
C SER A 103 -19.59 -0.67 3.96
N ASN A 104 -19.50 0.65 3.91
CA ASN A 104 -18.88 1.44 2.84
C ASN A 104 -17.54 2.05 3.25
N TRP A 105 -16.96 1.61 4.37
CA TRP A 105 -15.68 2.12 4.85
C TRP A 105 -14.55 1.92 3.82
N HIS A 106 -14.67 0.90 2.97
CA HIS A 106 -13.72 0.61 1.90
C HIS A 106 -13.60 1.74 0.85
N LEU A 107 -14.60 2.62 0.74
CA LEU A 107 -14.53 3.81 -0.11
C LEU A 107 -13.50 4.85 0.37
N LEU A 108 -12.95 4.67 1.57
CA LEU A 108 -11.85 5.47 2.09
C LEU A 108 -10.48 5.04 1.53
N PHE A 109 -10.43 3.88 0.85
CA PHE A 109 -9.25 3.39 0.14
C PHE A 109 -9.25 3.92 -1.28
N ASN A 110 -8.07 4.34 -1.76
CA ASN A 110 -7.90 4.68 -3.17
C ASN A 110 -6.55 4.18 -3.66
N LEU A 111 -6.55 2.91 -4.08
CA LEU A 111 -5.39 2.22 -4.61
C LEU A 111 -4.75 2.96 -5.80
N ILE A 112 -5.56 3.53 -6.70
CA ILE A 112 -5.09 4.31 -7.85
C ILE A 112 -4.40 5.61 -7.40
N GLU A 113 -4.96 6.32 -6.43
CA GLU A 113 -4.36 7.54 -5.89
C GLU A 113 -3.06 7.26 -5.13
N ALA A 114 -3.00 6.17 -4.37
CA ALA A 114 -1.78 5.72 -3.70
C ALA A 114 -0.66 5.43 -4.72
N TYR A 115 -1.00 4.72 -5.79
CA TYR A 115 -0.09 4.48 -6.92
C TYR A 115 0.37 5.80 -7.59
N ASP A 116 -0.57 6.66 -8.00
CA ASP A 116 -0.26 7.91 -8.71
C ASP A 116 0.64 8.83 -7.87
N ASN A 117 0.43 8.90 -6.55
CA ASN A 117 1.26 9.67 -5.64
C ASN A 117 2.71 9.13 -5.56
N LYS A 118 2.88 7.81 -5.60
CA LYS A 118 4.19 7.16 -5.55
C LYS A 118 4.92 7.27 -6.89
N VAL A 119 4.22 7.17 -8.03
CA VAL A 119 4.80 7.46 -9.35
C VAL A 119 5.32 8.90 -9.43
N LYS A 120 4.55 9.89 -8.97
CA LYS A 120 5.00 11.29 -8.92
C LYS A 120 6.28 11.47 -8.11
N LYS A 121 6.39 10.75 -6.98
CA LYS A 121 7.58 10.75 -6.11
C LYS A 121 8.79 10.12 -6.81
N LEU A 122 8.62 8.97 -7.45
CA LEU A 122 9.67 8.33 -8.25
C LEU A 122 10.18 9.28 -9.35
N GLN A 123 9.28 10.00 -10.00
CA GLN A 123 9.59 10.96 -11.06
C GLN A 123 10.19 12.28 -10.56
N SER A 124 10.12 12.57 -9.27
CA SER A 124 10.62 13.83 -8.73
C SER A 124 12.15 13.89 -8.62
N GLY A 125 12.85 12.77 -8.87
CA GLY A 125 14.31 12.67 -8.77
C GLY A 125 14.87 12.63 -7.34
N ASN A 126 14.00 12.58 -6.32
CA ASN A 126 14.41 12.53 -4.91
C ASN A 126 14.66 11.11 -4.38
N TYR A 127 14.45 10.11 -5.23
CA TYR A 127 14.63 8.69 -4.91
C TYR A 127 15.82 8.15 -5.70
N LYS A 128 16.58 7.26 -5.07
CA LYS A 128 17.56 6.47 -5.81
C LYS A 128 16.80 5.59 -6.81
N VAL A 129 17.20 5.66 -8.06
CA VAL A 129 16.62 4.88 -9.14
C VAL A 129 17.46 3.61 -9.31
N TYR A 130 16.79 2.48 -9.23
CA TYR A 130 17.35 1.15 -9.43
C TYR A 130 17.15 0.69 -10.88
N GLU A 131 17.79 -0.40 -11.30
CA GLU A 131 17.50 -1.02 -12.61
C GLU A 131 16.05 -1.49 -12.67
N GLU A 132 15.55 -2.02 -11.56
CA GLU A 132 14.14 -2.35 -11.36
C GLU A 132 13.59 -1.60 -10.14
N ASN A 133 12.49 -0.87 -10.31
CA ASN A 133 11.82 -0.15 -9.23
C ASN A 133 10.42 -0.70 -9.07
N ASN A 134 10.11 -1.26 -7.90
CA ASN A 134 8.81 -1.85 -7.60
C ASN A 134 8.07 -1.05 -6.52
N LEU A 135 6.76 -1.27 -6.45
CA LEU A 135 5.89 -0.70 -5.44
C LEU A 135 5.16 -1.83 -4.71
N PHE A 136 5.19 -1.82 -3.39
CA PHE A 136 4.37 -2.69 -2.55
C PHE A 136 3.26 -1.87 -1.89
N VAL A 137 2.01 -2.27 -2.08
CA VAL A 137 0.84 -1.59 -1.56
C VAL A 137 0.05 -2.54 -0.65
N PHE A 138 -0.07 -2.17 0.62
CA PHE A 138 -1.08 -2.78 1.49
C PHE A 138 -2.46 -2.22 1.14
N VAL A 139 -3.39 -3.13 0.87
CA VAL A 139 -4.78 -2.80 0.62
C VAL A 139 -5.69 -3.51 1.61
N PHE A 140 -6.83 -2.86 1.85
CA PHE A 140 -7.81 -3.28 2.81
C PHE A 140 -9.17 -3.33 2.12
N GLY A 141 -9.87 -4.46 2.21
CA GLY A 141 -11.21 -4.65 1.66
C GLY A 141 -11.34 -4.53 0.14
N GLU A 142 -10.23 -4.55 -0.61
CA GLU A 142 -10.24 -4.42 -2.06
C GLU A 142 -10.66 -5.73 -2.74
N ASP A 143 -11.52 -5.62 -3.75
CA ASP A 143 -11.94 -6.75 -4.58
C ASP A 143 -11.06 -6.90 -5.83
N GLU A 144 -11.19 -8.04 -6.52
CA GLU A 144 -10.46 -8.32 -7.77
C GLU A 144 -10.74 -7.27 -8.86
N LYS A 145 -11.88 -6.55 -8.81
CA LYS A 145 -12.20 -5.51 -9.79
C LYS A 145 -11.33 -4.28 -9.57
N SER A 146 -11.07 -3.88 -8.33
CA SER A 146 -10.15 -2.78 -8.02
C SER A 146 -8.72 -3.09 -8.47
N ILE A 147 -8.25 -4.33 -8.27
CA ILE A 147 -6.95 -4.78 -8.78
C ILE A 147 -6.90 -4.68 -10.32
N ALA A 148 -7.94 -5.16 -11.00
CA ALA A 148 -8.06 -5.06 -12.46
C ALA A 148 -8.14 -3.61 -12.96
N GLN A 149 -8.79 -2.72 -12.20
CA GLN A 149 -8.82 -1.28 -12.51
C GLN A 149 -7.44 -0.64 -12.36
N LEU A 150 -6.69 -0.99 -11.30
CA LEU A 150 -5.31 -0.55 -11.15
C LEU A 150 -4.44 -1.03 -12.32
N ALA A 151 -4.52 -2.31 -12.70
CA ALA A 151 -3.78 -2.84 -13.85
C ALA A 151 -4.07 -2.06 -15.15
N LYS A 152 -5.36 -1.80 -15.43
CA LYS A 152 -5.79 -0.97 -16.57
C LYS A 152 -5.23 0.45 -16.49
N HIS A 153 -5.20 1.03 -15.30
CA HIS A 153 -4.69 2.38 -15.07
C HIS A 153 -3.17 2.46 -15.32
N ILE A 154 -2.38 1.53 -14.75
CA ILE A 154 -0.93 1.40 -14.97
C ILE A 154 -0.62 1.31 -16.47
N HIS A 155 -1.38 0.49 -17.20
CA HIS A 155 -1.20 0.31 -18.63
C HIS A 155 -1.54 1.56 -19.45
N ARG A 156 -2.62 2.26 -19.10
CA ARG A 156 -3.07 3.46 -19.84
C ARG A 156 -2.19 4.67 -19.57
N LYS A 157 -1.71 4.84 -18.34
CA LYS A 157 -0.88 5.98 -17.93
C LYS A 157 0.62 5.66 -17.99
N ARG A 158 1.06 4.93 -19.02
CA ARG A 158 2.48 4.62 -19.20
C ARG A 158 3.30 5.92 -19.31
N THR A 159 4.27 6.08 -18.42
CA THR A 159 5.22 7.20 -18.41
C THR A 159 6.65 6.70 -18.60
N LYS A 160 7.59 7.61 -18.87
CA LYS A 160 9.02 7.26 -19.03
C LYS A 160 9.62 6.64 -17.77
N GLN A 161 9.10 6.99 -16.59
CA GLN A 161 9.60 6.49 -15.31
C GLN A 161 8.42 6.17 -14.40
N GLN A 162 8.21 4.88 -14.19
CA GLN A 162 7.15 4.31 -13.36
C GLN A 162 7.64 2.99 -12.77
N TYR A 163 6.89 2.40 -11.85
CA TYR A 163 7.25 1.10 -11.30
C TYR A 163 7.20 -0.01 -12.37
N ASP A 164 8.12 -0.96 -12.29
CA ASP A 164 8.23 -2.14 -13.13
C ASP A 164 7.17 -3.16 -12.72
N PHE A 165 7.15 -3.51 -11.43
CA PHE A 165 6.10 -4.30 -10.81
C PHE A 165 5.40 -3.56 -9.68
N VAL A 166 4.09 -3.79 -9.56
CA VAL A 166 3.27 -3.32 -8.44
C VAL A 166 2.70 -4.52 -7.72
N TYR A 167 3.15 -4.73 -6.49
CA TYR A 167 2.65 -5.74 -5.58
C TYR A 167 1.51 -5.15 -4.76
N VAL A 168 0.36 -5.81 -4.76
CA VAL A 168 -0.81 -5.41 -3.98
C VAL A 168 -1.16 -6.55 -3.04
N TYR A 169 -1.02 -6.31 -1.74
CA TYR A 169 -1.33 -7.30 -0.72
C TYR A 169 -2.70 -7.02 -0.11
N SER A 170 -3.64 -7.91 -0.39
CA SER A 170 -4.99 -7.97 0.18
C SER A 170 -5.13 -9.32 0.87
N GLN A 171 -4.95 -9.37 2.18
CA GLN A 171 -4.84 -10.63 2.92
C GLN A 171 -5.98 -11.61 2.57
N PRO A 172 -5.68 -12.89 2.27
CA PRO A 172 -4.37 -13.55 2.28
C PRO A 172 -3.63 -13.51 0.93
N TYR A 173 -4.11 -12.75 -0.04
CA TYR A 173 -3.60 -12.76 -1.40
C TYR A 173 -2.57 -11.66 -1.67
N LEU A 174 -1.53 -12.02 -2.41
CA LEU A 174 -0.63 -11.07 -3.06
C LEU A 174 -0.90 -11.06 -4.55
N TYR A 175 -1.04 -9.88 -5.14
CA TYR A 175 -1.14 -9.68 -6.57
C TYR A 175 0.12 -9.00 -7.08
N LYS A 176 0.70 -9.45 -8.19
CA LYS A 176 1.78 -8.74 -8.90
C LYS A 176 1.23 -8.27 -10.23
N LEU A 177 1.36 -6.97 -10.45
CA LEU A 177 0.89 -6.28 -11.63
C LEU A 177 2.08 -5.74 -12.40
N ASP A 178 2.06 -5.91 -13.72
CA ASP A 178 3.07 -5.31 -14.57
C ASP A 178 2.47 -4.24 -15.51
N ARG A 179 3.36 -3.65 -16.31
CA ARG A 179 2.99 -2.60 -17.27
C ARG A 179 2.13 -3.11 -18.43
N GLN A 180 2.08 -4.42 -18.64
CA GLN A 180 1.40 -5.12 -19.73
C GLN A 180 0.00 -5.60 -19.31
N MET A 181 -0.43 -5.28 -18.09
CA MET A 181 -1.68 -5.74 -17.47
C MET A 181 -1.67 -7.22 -17.09
N ASN A 182 -0.49 -7.85 -16.99
CA ASN A 182 -0.41 -9.18 -16.41
C ASN A 182 -0.68 -9.08 -14.91
N ILE A 183 -1.43 -10.05 -14.40
CA ILE A 183 -1.84 -10.13 -13.00
C ILE A 183 -1.53 -11.54 -12.51
N ASP A 184 -0.48 -11.67 -11.72
CA ASP A 184 -0.16 -12.91 -11.01
C ASP A 184 -0.71 -12.85 -9.60
N ARG A 185 -1.17 -13.98 -9.06
CA ARG A 185 -1.78 -14.07 -7.73
C ARG A 185 -1.18 -15.21 -6.94
N TRP A 186 -0.80 -14.93 -5.70
CA TRP A 186 -0.37 -15.92 -4.73
C TRP A 186 -1.27 -15.92 -3.51
N LEU A 187 -1.46 -17.10 -2.93
CA LEU A 187 -1.96 -17.25 -1.57
C LEU A 187 -0.76 -17.21 -0.62
N ILE A 188 -0.71 -16.21 0.25
CA ILE A 188 0.36 -16.06 1.24
C ILE A 188 -0.12 -16.59 2.58
N THR A 189 0.46 -17.70 3.03
CA THR A 189 0.29 -18.21 4.39
C THR A 189 1.38 -17.63 5.28
N LEU A 190 1.00 -16.69 6.15
CA LEU A 190 1.91 -15.99 7.05
C LEU A 190 2.19 -16.77 8.33
#